data_AF-A0A094IB38-F1
#
_entry.id   AF-A0A094IB38-F1
#
_cell.length_a   1.000
_cell.length_b   1.000
_cell.length_c   1.000
_cell.angle_alpha   90.00
_cell.angle_beta   90.00
_cell.angle_gamma   90.00
#
_symmetry.space_group_name_H-M   'P 1'
#
loop_
_entity.id
_entity.type
_entity.pdbx_description
1 polymer ?
#
loop_
_entity_poly.entity_id
_entity_poly.type
_entity_poly.pdbx_seq_one_letter_code
_entity_poly.pdbx_strand_id
1 'polypeptide(L)'
;MLAQWVRLGRVVLETLPPVESITSAIEFAKLADMCGVIGMESLMAEYIKSTIIVNPGPYDCNTRTTTRHTHYITLEHIISAAFLPDGHPVRNVSALATVEGYLNRNNHKFSKGSSKVPSFSADLLVAVKTTLKSMRCDDLSVTFTEPISGE
;
A
#
# COMPACT_ATOMS: atom_id res chain seq x y z
N MET A 1 -18.22 2.16 12.61
CA MET A 1 -17.22 3.15 12.16
C MET A 1 -17.85 4.38 11.53
N LEU A 2 -18.66 4.26 10.46
CA LEU A 2 -19.25 5.43 9.79
C LEU A 2 -20.10 6.34 10.68
N ALA A 3 -21.00 5.76 11.49
CA ALA A 3 -21.79 6.54 12.44
C ALA A 3 -20.93 7.26 13.49
N GLN A 4 -19.78 6.69 13.89
CA GLN A 4 -18.85 7.36 14.80
C GLN A 4 -18.16 8.53 14.09
N TRP A 5 -17.70 8.33 12.85
CA TRP A 5 -17.07 9.39 12.07
C TRP A 5 -18.01 10.58 11.86
N VAL A 6 -19.24 10.32 11.41
CA VAL A 6 -20.22 11.39 11.15
C VAL A 6 -20.61 12.15 12.42
N ARG A 7 -20.69 11.47 13.57
CA ARG A 7 -21.11 12.09 14.84
C ARG A 7 -19.99 12.73 15.64
N LEU A 8 -18.79 12.17 15.57
CA LEU A 8 -17.67 12.50 16.48
C LEU A 8 -16.44 13.04 15.74
N GLY A 9 -16.40 12.98 14.41
CA GLY A 9 -15.23 13.36 13.60
C GLY A 9 -14.03 12.42 13.78
N ARG A 10 -14.21 11.25 14.39
CA ARG A 10 -13.15 10.25 14.62
C ARG A 10 -13.73 8.84 14.67
N VAL A 11 -12.89 7.86 14.35
CA VAL A 11 -13.20 6.44 14.53
C VAL A 11 -12.29 5.88 15.61
N VAL A 12 -12.87 5.21 16.60
CA VAL A 12 -12.11 4.40 17.55
C VAL A 12 -12.19 2.95 17.06
N LEU A 13 -11.05 2.43 16.64
CA LEU A 13 -10.89 1.01 16.34
C LEU A 13 -10.40 0.34 17.61
N GLU A 14 -11.10 -0.72 18.03
CA GLU A 14 -10.58 -1.60 19.07
C GLU A 14 -9.27 -2.25 18.59
N THR A 15 -8.47 -2.77 19.53
CA THR A 15 -7.23 -3.47 19.18
C THR A 15 -7.55 -4.76 18.43
N LEU A 16 -7.44 -4.73 17.11
CA LEU A 16 -7.66 -5.86 16.22
C LEU A 16 -6.34 -6.47 15.77
N PRO A 17 -6.30 -7.77 15.45
CA PRO A 17 -5.17 -8.39 14.76
C PRO A 17 -4.76 -7.59 13.50
N PRO A 18 -3.48 -7.57 13.10
CA PRO A 18 -3.02 -6.69 12.01
C PRO A 18 -3.76 -6.88 10.68
N VAL A 19 -4.09 -8.13 10.33
CA VAL A 19 -4.87 -8.44 9.12
C VAL A 19 -6.26 -7.81 9.20
N GLU A 20 -6.98 -8.04 10.30
CA GLU A 20 -8.33 -7.51 10.53
C GLU A 20 -8.36 -5.98 10.64
N SER A 21 -7.31 -5.39 11.21
CA SER A 21 -7.10 -3.94 11.24
C SER A 21 -7.03 -3.35 9.84
N ILE A 22 -6.24 -3.96 8.95
CA ILE A 22 -6.11 -3.52 7.55
C ILE A 22 -7.44 -3.72 6.81
N THR A 23 -8.08 -4.89 6.96
CA THR A 23 -9.41 -5.16 6.39
C THR A 23 -10.42 -4.11 6.81
N SER A 24 -10.53 -3.83 8.12
CA SER A 24 -11.51 -2.90 8.66
C SER A 24 -11.32 -1.49 8.13
N ALA A 25 -10.07 -1.03 7.98
CA ALA A 25 -9.76 0.27 7.41
C ALA A 25 -10.13 0.37 5.92
N ILE A 26 -9.86 -0.67 5.13
CA ILE A 26 -10.23 -0.73 3.71
C ILE A 26 -11.76 -0.76 3.54
N GLU A 27 -12.45 -1.62 4.28
CA GLU A 27 -13.91 -1.73 4.19
C GLU A 27 -14.61 -0.48 4.72
N PHE A 28 -14.05 0.17 5.75
CA PHE A 28 -14.56 1.46 6.19
C PHE A 28 -14.40 2.54 5.12
N ALA A 29 -13.24 2.58 4.45
CA ALA A 29 -13.01 3.52 3.35
C ALA A 29 -14.02 3.32 2.21
N LYS A 30 -14.24 2.06 1.80
CA LYS A 30 -15.21 1.72 0.76
C LYS A 30 -16.63 2.12 1.14
N LEU A 31 -17.02 1.89 2.40
CA LEU A 31 -18.34 2.27 2.89
C LEU A 31 -18.51 3.80 2.90
N ALA A 32 -17.48 4.54 3.33
CA ALA A 32 -17.52 6.00 3.32
C ALA A 32 -17.60 6.56 1.89
N ASP A 33 -16.81 6.02 0.95
CA ASP A 33 -16.87 6.36 -0.47
C ASP A 33 -18.26 6.10 -1.07
N MET A 34 -18.86 4.94 -0.77
CA MET A 34 -20.22 4.59 -1.21
C MET A 34 -21.26 5.58 -0.69
N CYS A 35 -21.05 6.16 0.49
CA CYS A 35 -21.92 7.16 1.09
C CYS A 35 -21.55 8.61 0.74
N GLY A 36 -20.50 8.84 -0.06
CA GLY A 36 -20.00 10.19 -0.36
C GLY A 36 -19.42 10.93 0.84
N VAL A 37 -18.96 10.20 1.87
CA VAL A 37 -18.34 10.78 3.07
C VAL A 37 -16.85 10.94 2.84
N ILE A 38 -16.37 12.18 2.88
CA ILE A 38 -14.98 12.55 2.62
C ILE A 38 -14.21 12.86 3.92
N GLY A 39 -12.89 12.94 3.81
CA GLY A 39 -11.98 13.43 4.86
C GLY A 39 -11.40 12.35 5.77
N MET A 40 -11.84 11.10 5.64
CA MET A 40 -11.33 9.95 6.41
C MET A 40 -10.19 9.21 5.67
N GLU A 41 -10.00 9.47 4.39
CA GLU A 41 -9.16 8.68 3.48
C GLU A 41 -7.71 8.67 3.95
N SER A 42 -7.18 9.85 4.28
CA SER A 42 -5.80 10.01 4.77
C SER A 42 -5.61 9.37 6.14
N LEU A 43 -6.64 9.45 7.00
CA LEU A 43 -6.60 8.85 8.33
C LEU A 43 -6.59 7.31 8.25
N MET A 44 -7.40 6.73 7.36
CA MET A 44 -7.38 5.28 7.12
C MET A 44 -6.06 4.82 6.49
N ALA A 45 -5.50 5.60 5.56
CA ALA A 45 -4.20 5.28 4.98
C ALA A 45 -3.07 5.29 6.02
N GLU A 46 -3.01 6.31 6.89
CA GLU A 46 -2.03 6.36 7.98
C GLU A 46 -2.26 5.28 9.03
N TYR A 47 -3.52 4.89 9.29
CA TYR A 47 -3.83 3.76 10.17
C TYR A 47 -3.28 2.43 9.61
N ILE A 48 -3.47 2.17 8.32
CA ILE A 48 -2.91 0.99 7.63
C ILE A 48 -1.38 1.03 7.67
N LYS A 49 -0.78 2.17 7.33
CA LYS A 49 0.68 2.37 7.37
C LYS A 49 1.26 2.10 8.75
N SER A 50 0.63 2.64 9.80
CA SER A 50 1.05 2.44 11.19
C SER A 50 0.96 0.98 11.59
N THR A 51 -0.13 0.31 11.20
CA THR A 51 -0.32 -1.13 11.43
C THR A 51 0.80 -1.95 10.79
N ILE A 52 1.21 -1.61 9.56
CA ILE A 52 2.31 -2.27 8.86
C ILE A 52 3.66 -2.03 9.57
N ILE A 53 3.94 -0.79 9.97
CA ILE A 53 5.23 -0.43 10.58
C ILE A 53 5.42 -1.10 11.95
N VAL A 54 4.37 -1.15 12.77
CA VAL A 54 4.40 -1.75 14.12
C VAL A 54 4.44 -3.27 14.08
N ASN A 55 3.99 -3.89 12.98
CA ASN A 55 3.92 -5.34 12.82
C ASN A 55 4.79 -5.83 11.65
N PRO A 56 6.13 -5.68 11.74
CA PRO A 56 7.02 -6.04 10.64
C PRO A 56 7.02 -7.56 10.42
N GLY A 57 7.07 -7.95 9.15
CA GLY A 57 7.30 -9.34 8.78
C GLY A 57 8.64 -9.88 9.31
N PRO A 58 8.73 -11.20 9.57
CA PRO A 58 9.98 -11.81 10.01
C PRO A 58 11.06 -11.66 8.94
N TYR A 59 12.30 -11.51 9.40
CA TYR A 59 13.47 -11.59 8.54
C TYR A 59 13.80 -13.06 8.27
N ASP A 60 13.86 -13.44 7.00
CA ASP A 60 14.27 -14.78 6.60
C ASP A 60 15.79 -14.78 6.33
N CYS A 61 16.53 -15.43 7.22
CA CYS A 61 17.99 -15.54 7.12
C CYS A 61 18.44 -16.39 5.93
N ASN A 62 17.65 -17.38 5.52
CA ASN A 62 18.01 -18.30 4.44
C ASN A 62 17.93 -17.59 3.08
N THR A 63 16.89 -16.78 2.89
CA THR A 63 16.73 -16.01 1.65
C THR A 63 17.37 -14.63 1.73
N ARG A 64 17.89 -14.23 2.90
CA ARG A 64 18.36 -12.87 3.22
C ARG A 64 17.33 -11.80 2.82
N THR A 65 16.05 -12.12 2.99
CA THR A 65 14.96 -11.25 2.57
C THR A 65 14.02 -10.95 3.73
N THR A 66 13.35 -9.80 3.64
CA THR A 66 12.30 -9.43 4.58
C THR A 66 10.97 -9.22 3.87
N THR A 67 9.88 -9.64 4.51
CA THR A 67 8.50 -9.27 4.12
C THR A 67 8.01 -8.13 5.00
N ARG A 68 8.93 -7.29 5.48
CA ARG A 68 8.73 -6.26 6.52
C ARG A 68 7.40 -5.55 6.38
N HIS A 69 7.13 -5.00 5.20
CA HIS A 69 5.96 -4.18 4.96
C HIS A 69 4.74 -4.93 4.40
N THR A 70 4.91 -6.18 3.98
CA THR A 70 3.84 -6.91 3.27
C THR A 70 3.32 -8.11 4.04
N HIS A 71 3.91 -8.52 5.15
CA HIS A 71 3.59 -9.78 5.84
C HIS A 71 2.08 -9.98 6.07
N TYR A 72 1.42 -8.98 6.67
CA TYR A 72 -0.03 -8.98 6.95
C TYR A 72 -0.89 -8.40 5.83
N ILE A 73 -0.29 -7.95 4.72
CA ILE A 73 -1.04 -7.59 3.52
C ILE A 73 -1.37 -8.88 2.77
N THR A 74 -2.63 -9.06 2.39
CA THR A 74 -3.11 -10.19 1.59
C THR A 74 -3.47 -9.72 0.18
N LEU A 75 -3.67 -10.67 -0.74
CA LEU A 75 -4.18 -10.34 -2.07
C LEU A 75 -5.61 -9.78 -1.99
N GLU A 76 -6.40 -10.22 -1.03
CA GLU A 76 -7.76 -9.72 -0.79
C GLU A 76 -7.76 -8.25 -0.38
N HIS A 77 -6.77 -7.79 0.40
CA HIS A 77 -6.61 -6.37 0.71
C HIS A 77 -6.37 -5.56 -0.57
N ILE A 78 -5.50 -6.05 -1.46
CA ILE A 78 -5.21 -5.39 -2.75
C ILE A 78 -6.46 -5.34 -3.62
N ILE A 79 -7.17 -6.47 -3.76
CA ILE A 79 -8.40 -6.55 -4.54
C ILE A 79 -9.48 -5.63 -3.94
N SER A 80 -9.64 -5.63 -2.63
CA SER A 80 -10.65 -4.80 -1.97
C SER A 80 -10.33 -3.31 -2.11
N ALA A 81 -9.06 -2.91 -1.93
CA ALA A 81 -8.62 -1.52 -2.12
C ALA A 81 -8.78 -1.05 -3.58
N ALA A 82 -8.68 -1.95 -4.56
CA ALA A 82 -8.86 -1.62 -5.98
C ALA A 82 -10.29 -1.16 -6.34
N PHE A 83 -11.28 -1.37 -5.47
CA PHE A 83 -12.62 -0.82 -5.63
C PHE A 83 -12.76 0.65 -5.18
N LEU A 84 -11.71 1.22 -4.58
CA LEU A 84 -11.67 2.64 -4.24
C LEU A 84 -11.30 3.47 -5.49
N PRO A 85 -11.69 4.76 -5.54
CA PRO A 85 -11.34 5.66 -6.64
C PRO A 85 -9.84 5.74 -6.92
N ASP A 86 -9.48 6.05 -8.16
CA ASP A 86 -8.07 6.24 -8.54
C ASP A 86 -7.41 7.34 -7.70
N GLY A 87 -6.19 7.07 -7.24
CA GLY A 87 -5.45 7.98 -6.36
C GLY A 87 -5.90 7.99 -4.90
N HIS A 88 -6.90 7.18 -4.51
CA HIS A 88 -7.36 7.12 -3.13
C HIS A 88 -6.20 6.76 -2.16
N PRO A 89 -5.98 7.49 -1.05
CA PRO A 89 -4.86 7.28 -0.14
C PRO A 89 -4.66 5.83 0.35
N VAL A 90 -5.74 5.09 0.61
CA VAL A 90 -5.70 3.67 1.00
C VAL A 90 -5.12 2.77 -0.11
N ARG A 91 -5.36 3.08 -1.39
CA ARG A 91 -4.71 2.39 -2.52
C ARG A 91 -3.21 2.70 -2.53
N ASN A 92 -2.87 3.97 -2.38
CA ASN A 92 -1.48 4.44 -2.43
C ASN A 92 -0.61 3.81 -1.34
N VAL A 93 -1.10 3.73 -0.09
CA VAL A 93 -0.35 3.09 1.00
C VAL A 93 -0.15 1.60 0.75
N SER A 94 -1.16 0.92 0.21
CA SER A 94 -1.08 -0.50 -0.14
C SER A 94 -0.01 -0.73 -1.22
N ALA A 95 0.02 0.12 -2.25
CA ALA A 95 1.06 0.08 -3.28
C ALA A 95 2.46 0.37 -2.71
N LEU A 96 2.62 1.44 -1.92
CA LEU A 96 3.89 1.82 -1.28
C LEU A 96 4.47 0.70 -0.43
N ALA A 97 3.64 0.02 0.36
CA ALA A 97 4.08 -1.10 1.18
C ALA A 97 4.66 -2.26 0.37
N THR A 98 4.30 -2.38 -0.91
CA THR A 98 4.79 -3.46 -1.78
C THR A 98 6.04 -3.12 -2.58
N VAL A 99 6.44 -1.84 -2.65
CA VAL A 99 7.56 -1.38 -3.49
C VAL A 99 8.86 -2.10 -3.15
N GLU A 100 9.23 -2.16 -1.88
CA GLU A 100 10.46 -2.83 -1.44
C GLU A 100 10.48 -4.31 -1.87
N GLY A 101 9.38 -5.02 -1.63
CA GLY A 101 9.25 -6.43 -2.02
C GLY A 101 9.26 -6.64 -3.53
N TYR A 102 8.67 -5.71 -4.29
CA TYR A 102 8.62 -5.74 -5.74
C TYR A 102 10.01 -5.50 -6.37
N LEU A 103 10.74 -4.50 -5.89
CA LEU A 103 12.08 -4.18 -6.42
C LEU A 103 13.13 -5.23 -6.04
N ASN A 104 13.04 -5.80 -4.82
CA ASN A 104 14.07 -6.70 -4.31
C ASN A 104 13.82 -8.19 -4.64
N ARG A 105 12.65 -8.56 -5.18
CA ARG A 105 12.29 -9.98 -5.40
C ARG A 105 11.65 -10.23 -6.76
N ASN A 106 12.31 -11.07 -7.56
CA ASN A 106 11.77 -11.56 -8.84
C ASN A 106 10.40 -12.26 -8.69
N ASN A 107 10.18 -12.94 -7.56
CA ASN A 107 8.93 -13.66 -7.24
C ASN A 107 8.23 -13.09 -6.00
N HIS A 108 8.06 -11.77 -5.93
CA HIS A 108 7.28 -11.16 -4.86
C HIS A 108 5.87 -11.77 -4.76
N LYS A 109 5.31 -11.96 -3.56
CA LYS A 109 4.02 -12.64 -3.39
C LYS A 109 2.84 -11.98 -4.12
N PHE A 110 2.98 -10.71 -4.47
CA PHE A 110 1.99 -9.98 -5.28
C PHE A 110 2.36 -9.85 -6.76
N SER A 111 3.47 -10.42 -7.24
CA SER A 111 3.83 -10.37 -8.67
C SER A 111 2.81 -11.08 -9.57
N LYS A 112 2.16 -12.13 -9.05
CA LYS A 112 1.01 -12.79 -9.70
C LYS A 112 -0.32 -12.09 -9.42
N GLY A 113 -0.38 -11.25 -8.39
CA GLY A 113 -1.56 -10.47 -8.02
C GLY A 113 -1.69 -9.19 -8.85
N SER A 114 -0.56 -8.54 -9.17
CA SER A 114 -0.47 -7.36 -10.01
C SER A 114 -0.98 -7.64 -11.43
N SER A 115 -0.76 -8.84 -11.98
CA SER A 115 -1.34 -9.22 -13.27
C SER A 115 -2.87 -9.43 -13.23
N LYS A 116 -3.46 -9.64 -12.05
CA LYS A 116 -4.91 -9.84 -11.88
C LYS A 116 -5.67 -8.56 -11.56
N VAL A 117 -4.99 -7.53 -11.08
CA VAL A 117 -5.60 -6.26 -10.67
C VAL A 117 -4.87 -5.11 -11.38
N PRO A 118 -5.31 -4.73 -12.61
CA PRO A 118 -4.62 -3.72 -13.41
C PRO A 118 -4.48 -2.35 -12.71
N SER A 119 -5.51 -1.92 -11.98
CA SER A 119 -5.49 -0.66 -11.21
C SER A 119 -4.38 -0.66 -10.15
N PHE A 120 -4.20 -1.78 -9.43
CA PHE A 120 -3.10 -1.92 -8.48
C PHE A 120 -1.73 -1.89 -9.15
N SER A 121 -1.59 -2.44 -10.37
CA SER A 121 -0.34 -2.32 -11.13
C SER A 121 -0.02 -0.86 -11.46
N ALA A 122 -1.02 -0.06 -11.83
CA ALA A 122 -0.83 1.37 -12.05
C ALA A 122 -0.40 2.08 -10.76
N ASP A 123 -1.08 1.81 -9.64
CA ASP A 123 -0.73 2.37 -8.34
C ASP A 123 0.71 1.99 -7.93
N LEU A 124 1.12 0.74 -8.17
CA LEU A 124 2.46 0.25 -7.89
C LEU A 124 3.52 0.97 -8.72
N LEU A 125 3.30 1.18 -10.02
CA LEU A 125 4.23 1.93 -10.87
C LEU A 125 4.39 3.39 -10.40
N VAL A 126 3.30 4.02 -9.98
CA VAL A 126 3.33 5.36 -9.37
C VAL A 126 4.13 5.34 -8.06
N ALA A 127 3.90 4.35 -7.21
CA ALA A 127 4.61 4.19 -5.93
C ALA A 127 6.12 3.92 -6.14
N VAL A 128 6.49 3.08 -7.11
CA VAL A 128 7.88 2.83 -7.49
C VAL A 128 8.53 4.12 -7.99
N LYS A 129 7.90 4.83 -8.93
CA LYS A 129 8.41 6.12 -9.44
C LYS A 129 8.62 7.13 -8.32
N THR A 130 7.68 7.20 -7.38
CA THR A 130 7.75 8.11 -6.21
C THR A 130 8.91 7.72 -5.30
N THR A 131 9.10 6.42 -5.05
CA THR A 131 10.18 5.90 -4.20
C THR A 131 11.55 6.11 -4.84
N LEU A 132 11.69 5.88 -6.14
CA LEU A 132 12.94 6.14 -6.87
C LEU A 132 13.32 7.63 -6.82
N LYS A 133 12.34 8.54 -6.93
CA LYS A 133 12.58 9.99 -6.81
C LYS A 133 13.00 10.43 -5.41
N SER A 134 12.68 9.68 -4.36
CA SER A 134 13.07 10.00 -2.99
C SER A 134 14.43 9.43 -2.58
N MET A 135 14.99 8.53 -3.40
CA MET A 135 16.36 8.04 -3.21
C MET A 135 17.34 9.20 -3.41
N ARG A 136 18.08 9.54 -2.35
CA ARG A 136 19.22 10.45 -2.44
C ARG A 136 20.45 9.62 -2.80
N CYS A 137 21.07 9.95 -3.91
CA CYS A 137 22.34 9.38 -4.32
C CYS A 137 23.42 10.41 -3.99
N ASP A 138 24.20 10.17 -2.95
CA ASP A 138 25.20 11.15 -2.51
C ASP A 138 26.49 11.11 -3.33
N ASP A 139 26.70 10.23 -4.34
CA ASP A 139 27.88 10.33 -5.23
C ASP A 139 27.92 9.40 -6.47
N LEU A 140 26.80 9.07 -7.13
CA LEU A 140 26.87 8.38 -8.43
C LEU A 140 25.83 8.92 -9.41
N SER A 141 26.30 9.35 -10.58
CA SER A 141 25.48 9.85 -11.69
C SER A 141 24.45 8.80 -12.12
N VAL A 142 23.17 9.14 -12.02
CA VAL A 142 22.10 8.38 -12.67
C VAL A 142 22.00 8.87 -14.10
N THR A 143 22.72 8.22 -15.01
CA THR A 143 22.49 8.35 -16.44
C THR A 143 21.45 7.32 -16.86
N PHE A 144 20.36 7.79 -17.46
CA PHE A 144 19.37 6.92 -18.08
C PHE A 144 19.33 7.26 -19.57
N THR A 145 19.68 6.28 -20.40
CA THR A 145 19.56 6.34 -21.87
C THR A 145 18.08 6.34 -22.25
N GLU A 146 17.72 7.01 -23.35
CA GLU A 146 16.32 7.19 -23.75
C GLU A 146 15.60 5.81 -23.87
N PRO A 147 14.46 5.60 -23.17
CA PRO A 147 13.83 4.29 -22.97
C PRO A 147 13.27 3.62 -24.23
N ILE A 148 13.20 4.34 -25.35
CA ILE A 148 12.65 3.86 -26.62
C ILE A 148 13.73 3.87 -27.70
N SER A 149 14.55 4.92 -27.77
CA SER A 149 15.57 5.08 -28.82
C SER A 149 17.00 4.71 -28.42
N GLY A 150 17.31 4.64 -27.12
CA GLY A 150 18.63 4.22 -26.62
C GLY A 150 19.78 5.21 -26.84
N GLU A 151 19.49 6.46 -27.19
CA GLU A 151 20.45 7.59 -27.23
C GLU A 151 20.37 8.47 -25.97
#